data_AF-A0A534ANC1-F1
#
_entry.id   AF-A0A534ANC1-F1
#
_cell.length_a   1.000
_cell.length_b   1.000
_cell.length_c   1.000
_cell.angle_alpha   90.00
_cell.angle_beta   90.00
_cell.angle_gamma   90.00
#
_symmetry.space_group_name_H-M   'P 1'
#
loop_
_entity.id
_entity.type
_entity.pdbx_description
1 polymer ?
#
loop_
_entity_poly.entity_id
_entity_poly.type
_entity_poly.pdbx_seq_one_letter_code
_entity_poly.pdbx_strand_id
1 'polypeptide(L)'
;MLIRKKPPRSHALGEPLLHENHPLPVTRRDFVAAGFLSGPAMVIGPAWLGALLKASRAEAGVPLSPDIQALLGSGQCNVPTAAGGLPFICFDLAGGANLVGSEVLVGVQGGQTNFLSTAGYGKLGVPGNMVPTSSANIDASLGLLWHADGAIKRGILSKATTPATAAGTNGAVICAMSQNDTQNNPHNPMYGIAKAGAQGLLLTLAGTESTVSGGNSQAPMALVDPALQPTTISQPSDATALVNTGGASADPVAVAVLESQARISGGTTPYQAGNIGSFGGALSAPNGLTPGVQLYSDPVTDGALKNQVRCAYVKSANTAAVFGNPAALDPTQDPNIVGGTTPIFTASDFMDNDVQKTASVMKLVLDGFAGAGTITLGGYDYHDGTRATGEGRNFKAGQMIGAVLEYAQRVGKPVMIYVFSDGSLTSTGMVDSSTGGRGKLGWQGDNSSVASTFFLAYSPKGRPQLRNGTAGQQIGYFGSDGSVVSTSSPAANAVNQLVQVVILNYMGLLGTDLQFPTLFSTQSLGSASALAGLTAFARIV
;
A
#
# COMPACT_ATOMS: atom_id res chain seq x y z
N MET A 1 -25.73 -61.81 -1.46
CA MET A 1 -26.51 -60.74 -0.78
C MET A 1 -25.68 -59.46 -0.85
N LEU A 2 -26.13 -58.43 -1.58
CA LEU A 2 -25.37 -57.17 -1.71
C LEU A 2 -25.66 -56.24 -0.54
N ILE A 3 -24.72 -56.13 0.41
CA ILE A 3 -24.84 -55.21 1.55
C ILE A 3 -24.53 -53.80 1.05
N ARG A 4 -25.57 -53.04 0.69
CA ARG A 4 -25.46 -51.60 0.44
C ARG A 4 -25.27 -50.88 1.78
N LYS A 5 -24.13 -50.21 1.98
CA LYS A 5 -23.96 -49.22 3.08
C LYS A 5 -25.12 -48.20 3.00
N LYS A 6 -25.59 -47.68 4.15
CA LYS A 6 -26.42 -46.47 4.17
C LYS A 6 -25.61 -45.29 3.61
N PRO A 7 -26.24 -44.31 2.94
CA PRO A 7 -25.62 -43.02 2.67
C PRO A 7 -25.19 -42.35 3.98
N PRO A 8 -24.09 -41.55 3.98
CA PRO A 8 -23.74 -40.70 5.12
C PRO A 8 -24.81 -39.62 5.36
N ARG A 9 -24.82 -39.02 6.55
CA ARG A 9 -25.72 -37.89 6.83
C ARG A 9 -25.30 -36.65 6.05
N SER A 10 -26.23 -35.73 5.83
CA SER A 10 -25.86 -34.36 5.45
C SER A 10 -25.07 -33.69 6.57
N HIS A 11 -24.03 -32.97 6.18
CA HIS A 11 -23.27 -32.07 7.06
C HIS A 11 -24.04 -30.76 7.25
N ALA A 12 -23.88 -30.11 8.40
CA ALA A 12 -24.46 -28.79 8.64
C ALA A 12 -23.69 -27.68 7.89
N LEU A 13 -24.31 -26.52 7.69
CA LEU A 13 -23.62 -25.32 7.22
C LEU A 13 -22.52 -24.94 8.21
N GLY A 14 -21.26 -24.93 7.75
CA GLY A 14 -20.07 -24.70 8.57
C GLY A 14 -19.42 -25.96 9.17
N GLU A 15 -19.96 -27.15 8.93
CA GLU A 15 -19.36 -28.40 9.40
C GLU A 15 -18.23 -28.88 8.45
N PRO A 16 -17.00 -29.13 8.93
CA PRO A 16 -15.88 -29.50 8.07
C PRO A 16 -16.03 -30.92 7.50
N LEU A 17 -15.81 -31.05 6.20
CA LEU A 17 -15.89 -32.33 5.47
C LEU A 17 -14.64 -33.18 5.75
N LEU A 18 -14.77 -34.22 6.55
CA LEU A 18 -13.70 -35.17 6.86
C LEU A 18 -13.71 -36.36 5.88
N HIS A 19 -12.60 -36.59 5.19
CA HIS A 19 -12.44 -37.75 4.29
C HIS A 19 -12.23 -39.04 5.12
N GLU A 20 -12.90 -40.15 4.77
CA GLU A 20 -12.88 -41.42 5.55
C GLU A 20 -11.47 -41.97 5.91
N ASN A 21 -10.41 -41.54 5.23
CA ASN A 21 -9.03 -42.03 5.42
C ASN A 21 -8.10 -41.07 6.17
N HIS A 22 -8.57 -39.88 6.57
CA HIS A 22 -7.78 -38.89 7.34
C HIS A 22 -8.47 -38.59 8.69
N PRO A 23 -8.26 -39.43 9.72
CA PRO A 23 -8.70 -39.10 11.08
C PRO A 23 -7.93 -37.89 11.62
N LEU A 24 -8.59 -37.09 12.47
CA LEU A 24 -7.93 -36.02 13.21
C LEU A 24 -6.83 -36.60 14.11
N PRO A 25 -5.66 -35.94 14.25
CA PRO A 25 -4.55 -36.43 15.06
C PRO A 25 -4.89 -36.34 16.55
N VAL A 26 -5.42 -37.44 17.11
CA VAL A 26 -5.88 -37.52 18.51
C VAL A 26 -4.77 -37.83 19.51
N THR A 27 -3.62 -38.37 19.07
CA THR A 27 -2.44 -38.53 19.92
C THR A 27 -1.30 -37.62 19.50
N ARG A 28 -0.39 -37.34 20.45
CA ARG A 28 0.87 -36.64 20.20
C ARG A 28 1.71 -37.31 19.10
N ARG A 29 1.53 -38.61 18.85
CA ARG A 29 2.24 -39.36 17.80
C ARG A 29 1.68 -39.08 16.41
N ASP A 30 0.36 -38.99 16.29
CA ASP A 30 -0.32 -38.66 15.03
C ASP A 30 -0.02 -37.21 14.62
N PHE A 31 0.09 -36.30 15.60
CA PHE A 31 0.52 -34.92 15.38
C PHE A 31 1.97 -34.82 14.86
N VAL A 32 2.85 -35.77 15.21
CA VAL A 32 4.20 -35.88 14.59
C VAL A 32 4.08 -36.38 13.15
N ALA A 33 3.29 -37.42 12.93
CA ALA A 33 3.11 -38.05 11.61
C ALA A 33 2.46 -37.11 10.58
N ALA A 34 1.62 -36.17 11.03
CA ALA A 34 1.04 -35.11 10.21
C ALA A 34 2.03 -33.98 9.82
N GLY A 35 3.32 -34.12 10.11
CA GLY A 35 4.38 -33.20 9.66
C GLY A 35 4.56 -31.92 10.49
N PHE A 36 3.65 -31.61 11.43
CA PHE A 36 3.66 -30.36 12.20
C PHE A 36 4.85 -30.18 13.17
N LEU A 37 5.71 -31.19 13.33
CA LEU A 37 6.81 -31.15 14.31
C LEU A 37 8.16 -30.67 13.74
N SER A 38 8.28 -30.47 12.42
CA SER A 38 9.49 -29.92 11.80
C SER A 38 9.59 -28.39 11.92
N GLY A 39 8.46 -27.68 11.84
CA GLY A 39 8.40 -26.21 11.91
C GLY A 39 9.01 -25.60 13.19
N PRO A 40 8.69 -26.07 14.41
CA PRO A 40 9.19 -25.48 15.65
C PRO A 40 10.71 -25.57 15.82
N ALA A 41 11.36 -26.59 15.24
CA ALA A 41 12.79 -26.84 15.43
C ALA A 41 13.69 -25.72 14.86
N MET A 42 13.26 -25.06 13.79
CA MET A 42 14.00 -23.95 13.16
C MET A 42 13.81 -22.60 13.89
N VAL A 43 12.82 -22.49 14.79
CA VAL A 43 12.44 -21.24 15.46
C VAL A 43 12.80 -21.22 16.95
N ILE A 44 12.76 -22.37 17.64
CA ILE A 44 12.96 -22.45 19.09
C ILE A 44 14.44 -22.27 19.51
N GLY A 45 15.40 -22.47 18.60
CA GLY A 45 16.84 -22.43 18.88
C GLY A 45 17.36 -21.26 19.74
N PRO A 46 16.93 -20.01 19.51
CA PRO A 46 17.31 -18.86 20.37
C PRO A 46 16.50 -18.76 21.68
N ALA A 47 15.23 -19.14 21.66
CA ALA A 47 14.25 -18.75 22.69
C ALA A 47 14.53 -19.35 24.08
N TRP A 48 15.06 -20.57 24.14
CA TRP A 48 15.39 -21.23 25.41
C TRP A 48 16.66 -20.65 26.09
N LEU A 49 17.56 -20.02 25.32
CA LEU A 49 18.71 -19.31 25.87
C LEU A 49 18.30 -17.97 26.51
N GLY A 50 17.44 -17.20 25.83
CA GLY A 50 16.89 -15.95 26.39
C GLY A 50 16.10 -16.18 27.68
N ALA A 51 15.31 -17.27 27.75
CA ALA A 51 14.58 -17.65 28.96
C ALA A 51 15.47 -17.93 30.19
N LEU A 52 16.73 -18.32 29.99
CA LEU A 52 17.72 -18.54 31.06
C LEU A 52 18.51 -17.28 31.44
N LEU A 53 18.51 -16.25 30.58
CA LEU A 53 19.32 -15.04 30.72
C LEU A 53 18.43 -13.79 30.79
N LYS A 54 17.68 -13.64 31.90
CA LYS A 54 16.78 -12.50 32.14
C LYS A 54 17.50 -11.15 32.15
N ALA A 55 17.60 -10.50 30.99
CA ALA A 55 17.90 -9.08 30.88
C ALA A 55 16.67 -8.26 31.33
N SER A 56 16.69 -7.76 32.57
CA SER A 56 15.57 -7.00 33.17
C SER A 56 15.47 -5.54 32.70
N ARG A 57 15.91 -5.25 31.48
CA ARG A 57 15.99 -3.91 30.90
C ARG A 57 15.63 -3.92 29.42
N ALA A 58 14.42 -3.46 29.12
CA ALA A 58 14.05 -3.01 27.79
C ALA A 58 14.54 -1.56 27.61
N GLU A 59 15.70 -1.37 27.02
CA GLU A 59 16.19 -0.04 26.60
C GLU A 59 16.03 0.11 25.08
N ALA A 60 15.70 1.32 24.63
CA ALA A 60 15.41 1.58 23.21
C ALA A 60 16.72 1.64 22.42
N GLY A 61 16.92 0.70 21.50
CA GLY A 61 18.15 0.59 20.71
C GLY A 61 19.25 -0.15 21.46
N VAL A 62 19.25 -1.48 21.40
CA VAL A 62 20.46 -2.26 21.71
C VAL A 62 21.45 -1.99 20.57
N PRO A 63 22.59 -1.30 20.80
CA PRO A 63 23.48 -0.95 19.71
C PRO A 63 24.11 -2.22 19.14
N LEU A 64 24.08 -2.36 17.80
CA LEU A 64 24.83 -3.40 17.12
C LEU A 64 26.32 -3.24 17.40
N SER A 65 27.02 -4.36 17.57
CA SER A 65 28.47 -4.39 17.62
C SER A 65 29.07 -3.78 16.35
N PRO A 66 30.19 -3.04 16.43
CA PRO A 66 30.73 -2.29 15.29
C PRO A 66 31.05 -3.15 14.05
N ASP A 67 31.35 -4.43 14.26
CA ASP A 67 31.60 -5.39 13.18
C ASP A 67 30.30 -5.71 12.40
N ILE A 68 29.19 -5.94 13.10
CA ILE A 68 27.87 -6.17 12.47
C ILE A 68 27.32 -4.87 11.87
N GLN A 69 27.54 -3.73 12.51
CA GLN A 69 27.14 -2.43 11.97
C GLN A 69 27.83 -2.12 10.62
N ALA A 70 29.09 -2.52 10.46
CA ALA A 70 29.81 -2.39 9.17
C ALA A 70 29.21 -3.25 8.05
N LEU A 71 28.55 -4.38 8.38
CA LEU A 71 27.93 -5.26 7.39
C LEU A 71 26.63 -4.72 6.80
N LEU A 72 25.99 -3.73 7.43
CA LEU A 72 24.75 -3.10 6.93
C LEU A 72 24.97 -2.41 5.57
N GLY A 73 26.18 -1.95 5.29
CA GLY A 73 26.52 -1.09 4.16
C GLY A 73 26.22 -1.66 2.76
N SER A 74 26.09 -0.77 1.79
CA SER A 74 26.01 -1.09 0.36
C SER A 74 27.26 -1.85 -0.09
N GLY A 75 27.08 -2.95 -0.81
CA GLY A 75 28.19 -3.85 -1.18
C GLY A 75 28.60 -4.84 -0.08
N GLN A 76 27.90 -4.87 1.06
CA GLN A 76 27.89 -5.99 2.00
C GLN A 76 26.48 -6.59 2.04
N CYS A 77 25.71 -6.36 3.12
CA CYS A 77 24.35 -6.87 3.25
C CYS A 77 23.27 -5.91 2.77
N ASN A 78 23.61 -4.65 2.46
CA ASN A 78 22.69 -3.65 1.90
C ASN A 78 21.37 -3.54 2.68
N VAL A 79 21.47 -3.50 4.01
CA VAL A 79 20.35 -3.43 4.94
C VAL A 79 19.93 -1.97 5.08
N PRO A 80 18.67 -1.59 4.80
CA PRO A 80 18.22 -0.21 4.92
C PRO A 80 18.38 0.32 6.35
N THR A 81 19.17 1.39 6.49
CA THR A 81 19.33 2.16 7.74
C THR A 81 18.52 3.47 7.74
N ALA A 82 17.94 3.82 6.60
CA ALA A 82 16.94 4.86 6.42
C ALA A 82 15.88 4.37 5.40
N ALA A 83 14.67 4.92 5.46
CA ALA A 83 13.67 4.70 4.42
C ALA A 83 14.05 5.44 3.12
N GLY A 84 13.78 4.81 1.97
CA GLY A 84 14.06 5.31 0.64
C GLY A 84 12.81 5.80 -0.10
N GLY A 85 12.99 6.82 -0.94
CA GLY A 85 11.94 7.39 -1.77
C GLY A 85 10.99 8.34 -1.03
N LEU A 86 9.76 8.42 -1.54
CA LEU A 86 8.64 9.21 -1.02
C LEU A 86 7.59 8.21 -0.48
N PRO A 87 7.07 8.37 0.74
CA PRO A 87 5.93 7.59 1.23
C PRO A 87 4.77 7.59 0.23
N PHE A 88 4.25 6.40 -0.10
CA PHE A 88 3.19 6.23 -1.09
C PHE A 88 2.07 5.33 -0.58
N ILE A 89 0.82 5.78 -0.71
CA ILE A 89 -0.36 5.02 -0.26
C ILE A 89 -1.41 4.95 -1.37
N CYS A 90 -1.86 3.73 -1.68
CA CYS A 90 -3.03 3.45 -2.50
C CYS A 90 -4.29 3.38 -1.62
N PHE A 91 -5.38 4.00 -2.07
CA PHE A 91 -6.74 3.61 -1.70
C PHE A 91 -7.38 2.87 -2.88
N ASP A 92 -7.59 1.57 -2.68
CA ASP A 92 -8.19 0.63 -3.62
C ASP A 92 -9.67 0.50 -3.27
N LEU A 93 -10.51 1.18 -4.06
CA LEU A 93 -11.94 1.22 -3.87
C LEU A 93 -12.57 0.06 -4.65
N ALA A 94 -12.66 -1.10 -4.01
CA ALA A 94 -13.20 -2.34 -4.58
C ALA A 94 -14.68 -2.22 -5.00
N GLY A 95 -14.96 -2.29 -6.30
CA GLY A 95 -16.26 -2.05 -6.95
C GLY A 95 -16.33 -0.72 -7.73
N GLY A 96 -17.46 -0.46 -8.40
CA GLY A 96 -17.66 0.78 -9.16
C GLY A 96 -17.80 2.04 -8.28
N ALA A 97 -16.93 3.05 -8.44
CA ALA A 97 -16.98 4.30 -7.66
C ALA A 97 -17.13 5.55 -8.55
N ASN A 98 -17.75 6.61 -8.01
CA ASN A 98 -17.66 7.94 -8.59
C ASN A 98 -16.51 8.73 -7.94
N LEU A 99 -15.48 9.02 -8.74
CA LEU A 99 -14.32 9.83 -8.35
C LEU A 99 -14.27 11.21 -9.03
N VAL A 100 -15.16 11.47 -10.00
CA VAL A 100 -15.14 12.69 -10.84
C VAL A 100 -16.52 13.28 -11.13
N GLY A 101 -16.55 14.57 -11.45
CA GLY A 101 -17.74 15.38 -11.69
C GLY A 101 -18.41 15.79 -10.39
N SER A 102 -18.95 14.83 -9.64
CA SER A 102 -19.59 15.08 -8.34
C SER A 102 -18.63 15.01 -7.13
N GLU A 103 -17.36 14.71 -7.42
CA GLU A 103 -16.20 14.70 -6.51
C GLU A 103 -15.10 15.62 -7.04
N VAL A 104 -14.08 15.10 -7.73
CA VAL A 104 -13.05 15.91 -8.42
C VAL A 104 -13.63 16.50 -9.70
N LEU A 105 -13.44 17.79 -9.96
CA LEU A 105 -13.93 18.39 -11.22
C LEU A 105 -13.08 17.91 -12.39
N VAL A 106 -13.73 17.60 -13.51
CA VAL A 106 -13.08 17.31 -14.78
C VAL A 106 -13.66 18.21 -15.87
N GLY A 107 -12.84 18.50 -16.87
CA GLY A 107 -13.17 19.33 -18.01
C GLY A 107 -12.76 18.70 -19.34
N VAL A 108 -13.10 19.40 -20.42
CA VAL A 108 -12.65 19.07 -21.78
C VAL A 108 -11.18 19.50 -21.98
N GLN A 109 -10.68 19.41 -23.22
CA GLN A 109 -9.30 19.80 -23.54
C GLN A 109 -8.99 21.23 -23.03
N GLY A 110 -7.98 21.36 -22.18
CA GLY A 110 -7.65 22.59 -21.45
C GLY A 110 -7.62 22.41 -19.93
N GLY A 111 -8.21 21.34 -19.40
CA GLY A 111 -8.12 20.93 -17.99
C GLY A 111 -9.37 21.25 -17.18
N GLN A 112 -9.28 21.10 -15.84
CA GLN A 112 -10.43 21.09 -14.92
C GLN A 112 -11.36 22.32 -15.02
N THR A 113 -10.84 23.48 -15.46
CA THR A 113 -11.61 24.73 -15.60
C THR A 113 -12.32 24.89 -16.95
N ASN A 114 -12.03 24.06 -17.95
CA ASN A 114 -12.78 24.05 -19.22
C ASN A 114 -13.97 23.08 -19.11
N PHE A 115 -15.02 23.53 -18.43
CA PHE A 115 -16.09 22.68 -17.92
C PHE A 115 -16.86 21.88 -18.99
N LEU A 116 -17.41 20.74 -18.58
CA LEU A 116 -18.31 19.91 -19.42
C LEU A 116 -19.66 20.61 -19.65
N SER A 117 -20.48 20.06 -20.55
CA SER A 117 -21.89 20.49 -20.63
C SER A 117 -22.69 20.07 -19.40
N THR A 118 -23.83 20.72 -19.19
CA THR A 118 -24.80 20.35 -18.13
C THR A 118 -25.23 18.88 -18.22
N ALA A 119 -25.36 18.33 -19.43
CA ALA A 119 -25.67 16.92 -19.64
C ALA A 119 -24.49 16.00 -19.26
N GLY A 120 -23.26 16.42 -19.56
CA GLY A 120 -22.04 15.70 -19.18
C GLY A 120 -21.84 15.63 -17.67
N TYR A 121 -22.09 16.73 -16.95
CA TYR A 121 -22.12 16.70 -15.48
C TYR A 121 -23.30 15.89 -14.92
N GLY A 122 -24.45 15.89 -15.60
CA GLY A 122 -25.59 15.02 -15.29
C GLY A 122 -25.22 13.54 -15.33
N LYS A 123 -24.50 13.09 -16.38
CA LYS A 123 -23.95 11.73 -16.50
C LYS A 123 -23.04 11.37 -15.31
N LEU A 124 -22.26 12.33 -14.83
CA LEU A 124 -21.39 12.23 -13.64
C LEU A 124 -22.10 12.49 -12.28
N GLY A 125 -23.44 12.46 -12.24
CA GLY A 125 -24.22 12.53 -11.01
C GLY A 125 -24.51 13.94 -10.48
N VAL A 126 -24.19 15.00 -11.22
CA VAL A 126 -24.38 16.41 -10.81
C VAL A 126 -25.58 17.04 -11.54
N PRO A 127 -26.63 17.48 -10.83
CA PRO A 127 -27.81 18.10 -11.44
C PRO A 127 -27.51 19.50 -11.99
N GLY A 128 -28.36 19.98 -12.90
CA GLY A 128 -28.12 21.23 -13.66
C GLY A 128 -28.05 22.52 -12.83
N ASN A 129 -28.46 22.51 -11.56
CA ASN A 129 -28.30 23.61 -10.61
C ASN A 129 -27.00 23.54 -9.77
N MET A 130 -26.29 22.40 -9.80
CA MET A 130 -25.05 22.15 -9.04
C MET A 130 -23.81 22.10 -9.93
N VAL A 131 -23.92 22.41 -11.23
CA VAL A 131 -22.77 22.41 -12.15
C VAL A 131 -21.73 23.52 -11.83
N PRO A 132 -20.43 23.30 -12.12
CA PRO A 132 -19.35 24.23 -11.74
C PRO A 132 -19.32 25.55 -12.54
N THR A 133 -20.26 25.80 -13.45
CA THR A 133 -20.40 27.14 -14.07
C THR A 133 -20.81 28.22 -13.06
N SER A 134 -21.35 27.82 -11.90
CA SER A 134 -21.41 28.65 -10.69
C SER A 134 -20.17 28.41 -9.83
N SER A 135 -19.45 29.48 -9.48
CA SER A 135 -18.27 29.39 -8.61
C SER A 135 -18.59 28.88 -7.20
N ALA A 136 -19.84 28.97 -6.74
CA ALA A 136 -20.29 28.38 -5.48
C ALA A 136 -20.27 26.84 -5.49
N ASN A 137 -20.17 26.21 -6.67
CA ASN A 137 -20.06 24.76 -6.84
C ASN A 137 -18.61 24.27 -7.03
N ILE A 138 -17.61 25.16 -6.87
CA ILE A 138 -16.17 24.86 -6.97
C ILE A 138 -15.48 25.01 -5.60
N ASP A 139 -14.53 24.13 -5.29
CA ASP A 139 -13.64 24.25 -4.13
C ASP A 139 -12.18 23.90 -4.52
N ALA A 140 -11.23 24.74 -4.10
CA ALA A 140 -9.79 24.62 -4.36
C ALA A 140 -8.94 24.51 -3.06
N SER A 141 -9.57 24.25 -1.91
CA SER A 141 -8.94 24.14 -0.59
C SER A 141 -7.81 23.12 -0.54
N LEU A 142 -7.93 22.02 -1.30
CA LEU A 142 -6.93 20.95 -1.43
C LEU A 142 -6.06 21.07 -2.71
N GLY A 143 -6.04 22.24 -3.36
CA GLY A 143 -5.24 22.53 -4.56
C GLY A 143 -5.79 21.95 -5.86
N LEU A 144 -6.16 20.67 -5.86
CA LEU A 144 -7.01 20.04 -6.87
C LEU A 144 -8.40 20.71 -6.86
N LEU A 145 -9.01 20.91 -8.04
CA LEU A 145 -10.39 21.42 -8.08
C LEU A 145 -11.40 20.30 -7.78
N TRP A 146 -12.25 20.55 -6.80
CA TRP A 146 -13.34 19.69 -6.36
C TRP A 146 -14.69 20.37 -6.56
N HIS A 147 -15.74 19.56 -6.64
CA HIS A 147 -17.10 20.01 -6.43
C HIS A 147 -17.21 20.57 -4.99
N ALA A 148 -17.89 21.71 -4.81
CA ALA A 148 -18.04 22.33 -3.48
C ALA A 148 -18.73 21.42 -2.46
N ASP A 149 -19.54 20.46 -2.94
CA ASP A 149 -20.15 19.41 -2.15
C ASP A 149 -19.60 18.00 -2.42
N GLY A 150 -18.35 17.83 -2.88
CA GLY A 150 -17.74 16.49 -3.03
C GLY A 150 -17.62 15.76 -1.69
N ALA A 151 -18.11 14.52 -1.60
CA ALA A 151 -18.15 13.76 -0.35
C ALA A 151 -16.75 13.31 0.09
N ILE A 152 -15.88 12.89 -0.84
CA ILE A 152 -14.48 12.57 -0.56
C ILE A 152 -13.78 13.81 0.01
N LYS A 153 -13.97 14.98 -0.62
CA LYS A 153 -13.42 16.26 -0.14
C LYS A 153 -13.93 16.62 1.27
N ARG A 154 -15.24 16.50 1.53
CA ARG A 154 -15.82 16.73 2.88
C ARG A 154 -15.21 15.76 3.90
N GLY A 155 -15.02 14.50 3.52
CA GLY A 155 -14.38 13.47 4.35
C GLY A 155 -12.94 13.86 4.70
N ILE A 156 -12.14 14.26 3.70
CA ILE A 156 -10.76 14.72 3.87
C ILE A 156 -10.72 15.87 4.87
N LEU A 157 -11.51 16.93 4.64
CA LEU A 157 -11.55 18.12 5.48
C LEU A 157 -12.08 17.84 6.90
N SER A 158 -12.79 16.73 7.13
CA SER A 158 -13.22 16.31 8.48
C SER A 158 -12.15 15.61 9.31
N LYS A 159 -11.01 15.22 8.70
CA LYS A 159 -9.86 14.62 9.39
C LYS A 159 -8.56 15.42 9.23
N ALA A 160 -8.42 16.22 8.16
CA ALA A 160 -7.38 17.23 7.96
C ALA A 160 -7.60 18.46 8.87
N THR A 161 -7.59 18.23 10.19
CA THR A 161 -7.94 19.21 11.22
C THR A 161 -6.91 20.34 11.38
N THR A 162 -5.66 20.11 10.98
CA THR A 162 -4.63 21.16 10.97
C THR A 162 -4.70 21.95 9.65
N PRO A 163 -4.86 23.29 9.65
CA PRO A 163 -4.98 24.07 8.40
C PRO A 163 -3.79 23.92 7.44
N ALA A 164 -2.60 23.63 7.98
CA ALA A 164 -1.40 23.34 7.20
C ALA A 164 -1.53 22.05 6.36
N THR A 165 -2.35 21.09 6.77
CA THR A 165 -2.64 19.84 6.04
C THR A 165 -3.29 20.15 4.69
N ALA A 166 -4.38 20.93 4.70
CA ALA A 166 -5.04 21.37 3.46
C ALA A 166 -4.14 22.31 2.64
N ALA A 167 -3.47 23.27 3.28
CA ALA A 167 -2.56 24.19 2.59
C ALA A 167 -1.41 23.46 1.87
N GLY A 168 -0.77 22.49 2.53
CA GLY A 168 0.32 21.67 1.99
C GLY A 168 -0.11 20.58 1.00
N THR A 169 -1.41 20.38 0.80
CA THR A 169 -1.96 19.41 -0.17
C THR A 169 -2.16 20.06 -1.55
N ASN A 170 -1.81 19.32 -2.60
CA ASN A 170 -2.29 19.52 -3.97
C ASN A 170 -2.71 18.15 -4.56
N GLY A 171 -3.22 18.11 -5.80
CA GLY A 171 -3.48 16.86 -6.50
C GLY A 171 -3.74 17.05 -7.99
N ALA A 172 -3.78 15.94 -8.71
CA ALA A 172 -4.09 15.88 -10.14
C ALA A 172 -4.99 14.67 -10.45
N VAL A 173 -5.81 14.79 -11.49
CA VAL A 173 -6.76 13.75 -11.95
C VAL A 173 -6.32 13.17 -13.29
N ILE A 174 -6.51 11.87 -13.48
CA ILE A 174 -6.15 11.14 -14.69
C ILE A 174 -7.44 10.59 -15.31
N CYS A 175 -7.80 11.12 -16.47
CA CYS A 175 -8.97 10.71 -17.25
C CYS A 175 -8.66 9.38 -17.96
N ALA A 176 -9.19 8.28 -17.42
CA ALA A 176 -8.80 6.92 -17.79
C ALA A 176 -9.99 5.95 -17.73
N MET A 177 -10.29 5.28 -18.84
CA MET A 177 -11.30 4.21 -18.86
C MET A 177 -10.79 2.98 -18.10
N SER A 178 -11.60 2.44 -17.19
CA SER A 178 -11.43 1.10 -16.60
C SER A 178 -12.45 0.11 -17.21
N GLN A 179 -12.16 -1.19 -17.17
CA GLN A 179 -13.11 -2.22 -17.63
C GLN A 179 -14.01 -2.67 -16.48
N ASN A 180 -15.24 -2.15 -16.41
CA ASN A 180 -16.26 -2.58 -15.45
C ASN A 180 -16.35 -4.12 -15.36
N ASP A 181 -16.65 -4.64 -14.17
CA ASP A 181 -16.83 -6.07 -13.89
C ASP A 181 -15.69 -6.96 -14.44
N THR A 182 -14.43 -6.52 -14.22
CA THR A 182 -13.27 -7.38 -14.41
C THR A 182 -12.36 -7.34 -13.19
N GLN A 183 -12.22 -8.49 -12.51
CA GLN A 183 -11.23 -8.73 -11.43
C GLN A 183 -9.76 -8.66 -11.93
N ASN A 184 -9.55 -8.20 -13.16
CA ASN A 184 -8.30 -8.24 -13.91
C ASN A 184 -7.75 -6.83 -14.22
N ASN A 185 -8.48 -5.73 -13.93
CA ASN A 185 -7.96 -4.39 -14.14
C ASN A 185 -6.69 -4.18 -13.29
N PRO A 186 -5.51 -3.96 -13.91
CA PRO A 186 -4.24 -3.91 -13.20
C PRO A 186 -3.97 -2.49 -12.66
N HIS A 187 -4.88 -1.95 -11.84
CA HIS A 187 -4.79 -0.56 -11.33
C HIS A 187 -3.70 -0.35 -10.28
N ASN A 188 -3.25 -1.40 -9.58
CA ASN A 188 -2.36 -1.26 -8.44
C ASN A 188 -0.88 -1.04 -8.89
N PRO A 189 -0.26 0.10 -8.58
CA PRO A 189 1.07 0.47 -9.09
C PRO A 189 2.23 -0.01 -8.20
N MET A 190 1.96 -0.66 -7.06
CA MET A 190 2.87 -0.81 -5.92
C MET A 190 4.26 -1.36 -6.29
N TYR A 191 4.34 -2.41 -7.11
CA TYR A 191 5.63 -2.94 -7.56
C TYR A 191 6.45 -1.96 -8.41
N GLY A 192 5.79 -1.13 -9.22
CA GLY A 192 6.44 -0.06 -9.96
C GLY A 192 6.92 1.07 -9.05
N ILE A 193 6.19 1.36 -7.98
CA ILE A 193 6.58 2.34 -6.95
C ILE A 193 7.79 1.84 -6.13
N ALA A 194 7.82 0.56 -5.76
CA ALA A 194 8.99 -0.09 -5.17
C ALA A 194 10.21 0.00 -6.11
N LYS A 195 10.02 -0.37 -7.39
CA LYS A 195 11.07 -0.29 -8.41
C LYS A 195 11.58 1.14 -8.64
N ALA A 196 10.71 2.14 -8.48
CA ALA A 196 11.02 3.58 -8.51
C ALA A 196 11.73 4.12 -7.24
N GLY A 197 12.02 3.25 -6.25
CA GLY A 197 12.84 3.57 -5.09
C GLY A 197 12.10 3.67 -3.76
N ALA A 198 10.80 3.34 -3.68
CA ALA A 198 10.08 3.28 -2.42
C ALA A 198 10.56 2.09 -1.58
N GLN A 199 11.15 2.35 -0.41
CA GLN A 199 11.70 1.30 0.46
C GLN A 199 11.55 1.66 1.94
N GLY A 200 10.93 0.77 2.72
CA GLY A 200 10.88 0.89 4.18
C GLY A 200 12.01 0.13 4.87
N LEU A 201 12.18 0.40 6.16
CA LEU A 201 13.17 -0.24 7.02
C LEU A 201 12.87 -1.73 7.28
N LEU A 202 11.59 -2.08 7.37
CA LEU A 202 11.12 -3.46 7.58
C LEU A 202 10.62 -4.07 6.26
N LEU A 203 9.68 -3.36 5.63
CA LEU A 203 8.90 -3.80 4.47
C LEU A 203 9.17 -2.90 3.25
N THR A 204 9.22 -3.48 2.06
CA THR A 204 9.13 -2.69 0.83
C THR A 204 7.67 -2.30 0.58
N LEU A 205 6.77 -3.29 0.57
CA LEU A 205 5.34 -3.13 0.31
C LEU A 205 4.49 -3.72 1.45
N ALA A 206 3.40 -3.03 1.79
CA ALA A 206 2.34 -3.52 2.68
C ALA A 206 0.97 -3.45 1.97
N GLY A 207 -0.01 -4.24 2.40
CA GLY A 207 -1.37 -4.23 1.85
C GLY A 207 -2.40 -4.73 2.85
N THR A 208 -3.67 -4.34 2.72
CA THR A 208 -4.72 -4.82 3.63
C THR A 208 -5.32 -6.16 3.22
N GLU A 209 -5.13 -6.58 1.97
CA GLU A 209 -5.65 -7.86 1.45
C GLU A 209 -4.53 -8.85 1.15
N SER A 210 -4.81 -10.14 1.36
CA SER A 210 -3.86 -11.25 1.15
C SER A 210 -3.72 -11.65 -0.33
N THR A 211 -3.44 -10.69 -1.21
CA THR A 211 -3.33 -10.86 -2.67
C THR A 211 -1.90 -10.60 -3.16
N VAL A 212 -1.66 -10.76 -4.47
CA VAL A 212 -0.37 -10.41 -5.10
C VAL A 212 -0.14 -8.88 -5.06
N SER A 213 -1.21 -8.08 -5.13
CA SER A 213 -1.14 -6.62 -5.16
C SER A 213 -1.21 -5.97 -3.76
N GLY A 214 -1.56 -6.74 -2.73
CA GLY A 214 -1.89 -6.23 -1.40
C GLY A 214 -3.27 -5.54 -1.32
N GLY A 215 -4.03 -5.55 -2.41
CA GLY A 215 -5.35 -4.94 -2.52
C GLY A 215 -6.37 -5.84 -3.23
N ASN A 216 -7.51 -5.27 -3.59
CA ASN A 216 -8.54 -5.93 -4.41
C ASN A 216 -8.13 -5.94 -5.89
N SER A 217 -7.73 -4.78 -6.41
CA SER A 217 -7.32 -4.61 -7.80
C SER A 217 -5.95 -5.23 -8.06
N GLN A 218 -5.77 -5.84 -9.24
CA GLN A 218 -4.51 -6.48 -9.60
C GLN A 218 -3.38 -5.47 -9.82
N ALA A 219 -2.13 -5.95 -9.77
CA ALA A 219 -0.97 -5.20 -10.25
C ALA A 219 -0.61 -5.63 -11.69
N PRO A 220 -0.01 -4.76 -12.53
CA PRO A 220 0.45 -5.15 -13.87
C PRO A 220 1.47 -6.30 -13.80
N MET A 221 1.16 -7.43 -14.44
CA MET A 221 2.01 -8.63 -14.43
C MET A 221 3.46 -8.38 -14.91
N ALA A 222 3.68 -7.39 -15.77
CA ALA A 222 5.01 -6.99 -16.23
C ALA A 222 5.84 -6.18 -15.19
N LEU A 223 5.25 -5.85 -14.04
CA LEU A 223 5.90 -5.18 -12.91
C LEU A 223 6.04 -6.07 -11.67
N VAL A 224 5.26 -7.16 -11.55
CA VAL A 224 5.24 -8.02 -10.36
C VAL A 224 6.62 -8.64 -10.09
N ASP A 225 7.14 -8.41 -8.89
CA ASP A 225 8.35 -9.06 -8.38
C ASP A 225 7.96 -9.98 -7.20
N PRO A 226 8.03 -11.32 -7.36
CA PRO A 226 7.72 -12.25 -6.28
C PRO A 226 8.57 -12.06 -5.01
N ALA A 227 9.77 -11.48 -5.10
CA ALA A 227 10.62 -11.20 -3.93
C ALA A 227 10.14 -9.99 -3.11
N LEU A 228 9.20 -9.19 -3.65
CA LEU A 228 8.67 -7.98 -3.04
C LEU A 228 7.17 -8.08 -2.71
N GLN A 229 6.60 -9.29 -2.60
CA GLN A 229 5.16 -9.45 -2.34
C GLN A 229 4.71 -8.67 -1.10
N PRO A 230 3.61 -7.89 -1.17
CA PRO A 230 3.13 -7.09 -0.04
C PRO A 230 2.83 -7.93 1.19
N THR A 231 3.22 -7.44 2.37
CA THR A 231 2.84 -8.06 3.64
C THR A 231 1.44 -7.60 4.05
N THR A 232 0.57 -8.55 4.40
CA THR A 232 -0.80 -8.28 4.84
C THR A 232 -0.82 -7.59 6.21
N ILE A 233 -1.41 -6.40 6.28
CA ILE A 233 -1.62 -5.58 7.48
C ILE A 233 -3.08 -5.15 7.49
N SER A 234 -3.92 -5.88 8.22
CA SER A 234 -5.37 -5.64 8.33
C SER A 234 -5.76 -4.91 9.62
N GLN A 235 -4.96 -5.04 10.68
CA GLN A 235 -5.26 -4.58 12.05
C GLN A 235 -3.97 -4.21 12.81
N PRO A 236 -4.05 -3.42 13.91
CA PRO A 236 -2.87 -3.01 14.70
C PRO A 236 -1.99 -4.16 15.20
N SER A 237 -2.58 -5.32 15.51
CA SER A 237 -1.83 -6.51 15.93
C SER A 237 -0.94 -7.07 14.82
N ASP A 238 -1.28 -6.89 13.54
CA ASP A 238 -0.45 -7.36 12.41
C ASP A 238 0.81 -6.49 12.29
N ALA A 239 0.67 -5.17 12.46
CA ALA A 239 1.78 -4.22 12.45
C ALA A 239 2.76 -4.49 13.62
N THR A 240 2.25 -4.75 14.82
CA THR A 240 3.10 -5.10 15.97
C THR A 240 3.71 -6.51 15.87
N ALA A 241 3.04 -7.45 15.19
CA ALA A 241 3.55 -8.80 14.94
C ALA A 241 4.79 -8.84 14.02
N LEU A 242 5.02 -7.80 13.20
CA LEU A 242 6.21 -7.68 12.34
C LEU A 242 7.55 -7.80 13.10
N VAL A 243 7.55 -7.48 14.39
CA VAL A 243 8.76 -7.42 15.24
C VAL A 243 8.62 -8.19 16.56
N ASN A 244 7.43 -8.71 16.87
CA ASN A 244 7.14 -9.44 18.10
C ASN A 244 7.37 -10.95 17.92
N THR A 245 8.58 -11.42 18.23
CA THR A 245 8.98 -12.83 18.12
C THR A 245 8.42 -13.75 19.21
N GLY A 246 7.31 -13.38 19.85
CA GLY A 246 6.59 -14.20 20.83
C GLY A 246 7.19 -14.20 22.24
N GLY A 247 8.20 -13.37 22.52
CA GLY A 247 8.84 -13.30 23.84
C GLY A 247 9.68 -12.04 24.05
N ALA A 248 9.09 -11.07 24.75
CA ALA A 248 9.72 -9.84 25.25
C ALA A 248 10.29 -8.84 24.22
N SER A 249 10.27 -7.57 24.61
CA SER A 249 10.83 -6.44 23.87
C SER A 249 12.35 -6.46 23.82
N ALA A 250 12.92 -6.18 22.65
CA ALA A 250 14.31 -5.73 22.43
C ALA A 250 15.38 -6.48 23.24
N ASP A 251 15.25 -7.80 23.38
CA ASP A 251 16.12 -8.59 24.25
C ASP A 251 17.59 -8.48 23.77
N PRO A 252 18.52 -7.92 24.59
CA PRO A 252 19.93 -7.84 24.24
C PRO A 252 20.55 -9.23 24.00
N VAL A 253 20.00 -10.29 24.60
CA VAL A 253 20.42 -11.67 24.36
C VAL A 253 19.98 -12.13 22.97
N ALA A 254 18.77 -11.80 22.53
CA ALA A 254 18.30 -12.09 21.18
C ALA A 254 19.17 -11.38 20.11
N VAL A 255 19.51 -10.10 20.32
CA VAL A 255 20.44 -9.37 19.45
C VAL A 255 21.81 -10.06 19.43
N ALA A 256 22.42 -10.31 20.60
CA ALA A 256 23.72 -10.96 20.71
C ALA A 256 23.76 -12.37 20.08
N VAL A 257 22.67 -13.14 20.17
CA VAL A 257 22.53 -14.44 19.49
C VAL A 257 22.46 -14.25 17.97
N LEU A 258 21.67 -13.31 17.46
CA LEU A 258 21.57 -13.05 16.01
C LEU A 258 22.90 -12.55 15.42
N GLU A 259 23.62 -11.68 16.13
CA GLU A 259 24.99 -11.31 15.75
C GLU A 259 25.96 -12.50 15.76
N SER A 260 25.85 -13.38 16.76
CA SER A 260 26.68 -14.58 16.84
C SER A 260 26.39 -15.53 15.68
N GLN A 261 25.13 -15.67 15.27
CA GLN A 261 24.77 -16.42 14.06
C GLN A 261 25.28 -15.75 12.79
N ALA A 262 25.28 -14.41 12.69
CA ALA A 262 25.91 -13.69 11.57
C ALA A 262 27.44 -13.93 11.51
N ARG A 263 28.12 -13.97 12.66
CA ARG A 263 29.56 -14.29 12.73
C ARG A 263 29.85 -15.74 12.32
N ILE A 264 29.07 -16.71 12.81
CA ILE A 264 29.26 -18.15 12.54
C ILE A 264 28.87 -18.51 11.10
N SER A 265 27.77 -17.98 10.57
CA SER A 265 27.36 -18.21 9.17
C SER A 265 28.31 -17.59 8.14
N GLY A 266 29.17 -16.65 8.55
CA GLY A 266 30.28 -16.14 7.74
C GLY A 266 31.40 -17.16 7.47
N GLY A 267 31.65 -18.09 8.40
CA GLY A 267 32.57 -19.21 8.21
C GLY A 267 33.51 -19.53 9.38
N THR A 268 34.62 -20.21 9.07
CA THR A 268 35.62 -20.66 10.05
C THR A 268 36.51 -19.53 10.58
N THR A 269 36.66 -18.45 9.81
CA THR A 269 37.23 -17.17 10.26
C THR A 269 36.11 -16.22 10.64
N PRO A 270 36.02 -15.75 11.91
CA PRO A 270 35.11 -14.67 12.28
C PRO A 270 35.34 -13.43 11.42
N TYR A 271 34.27 -12.71 11.08
CA TYR A 271 34.39 -11.42 10.40
C TYR A 271 35.21 -10.45 11.25
N GLN A 272 36.19 -9.79 10.63
CA GLN A 272 36.99 -8.74 11.23
C GLN A 272 36.75 -7.43 10.47
N ALA A 273 36.54 -6.34 11.21
CA ALA A 273 36.35 -5.01 10.62
C ALA A 273 37.51 -4.65 9.69
N GLY A 274 37.19 -4.29 8.45
CA GLY A 274 38.17 -4.04 7.38
C GLY A 274 38.44 -5.23 6.45
N ASN A 275 38.06 -6.47 6.82
CA ASN A 275 38.18 -7.62 5.93
C ASN A 275 36.93 -7.77 5.04
N ILE A 276 36.95 -7.08 3.90
CA ILE A 276 35.96 -7.16 2.82
C ILE A 276 36.20 -8.33 1.83
N GLY A 277 36.96 -9.36 2.26
CA GLY A 277 37.26 -10.55 1.46
C GLY A 277 36.05 -11.46 1.19
N SER A 278 36.23 -12.41 0.26
CA SER A 278 35.17 -13.35 -0.12
C SER A 278 34.85 -14.38 0.97
N PHE A 279 33.63 -14.93 0.92
CA PHE A 279 32.99 -15.65 2.02
C PHE A 279 33.46 -17.11 2.11
N GLY A 280 34.13 -17.47 3.20
CA GLY A 280 34.84 -18.75 3.34
C GLY A 280 34.10 -19.86 4.12
N GLY A 281 32.83 -19.68 4.47
CA GLY A 281 32.08 -20.66 5.26
C GLY A 281 31.79 -21.99 4.56
N ALA A 282 31.35 -22.99 5.32
CA ALA A 282 31.00 -24.32 4.82
C ALA A 282 29.51 -24.62 5.06
N LEU A 283 28.68 -24.40 4.04
CA LEU A 283 27.33 -24.95 3.97
C LEU A 283 27.45 -26.38 3.42
N SER A 284 27.74 -27.33 4.30
CA SER A 284 27.80 -28.76 3.97
C SER A 284 26.41 -29.37 3.91
N ALA A 285 26.19 -30.31 2.99
CA ALA A 285 24.95 -31.10 2.98
C ALA A 285 24.77 -31.87 4.31
N PRO A 286 23.53 -32.04 4.80
CA PRO A 286 23.20 -33.10 5.74
C PRO A 286 23.69 -34.45 5.20
N ASN A 287 23.93 -35.44 6.07
CA ASN A 287 24.58 -36.68 5.67
C ASN A 287 23.71 -37.56 4.73
N GLY A 288 23.83 -37.34 3.43
CA GLY A 288 23.12 -38.04 2.36
C GLY A 288 22.37 -37.11 1.41
N LEU A 289 22.02 -37.61 0.22
CA LEU A 289 21.18 -36.90 -0.75
C LEU A 289 19.76 -36.73 -0.19
N THR A 290 19.46 -35.55 0.36
CA THR A 290 18.11 -35.21 0.84
C THR A 290 17.28 -34.66 -0.34
N PRO A 291 16.19 -35.32 -0.77
CA PRO A 291 15.39 -34.84 -1.89
C PRO A 291 14.88 -33.42 -1.68
N GLY A 292 15.06 -32.54 -2.67
CA GLY A 292 14.71 -31.13 -2.59
C GLY A 292 15.81 -30.21 -2.03
N VAL A 293 16.86 -30.74 -1.40
CA VAL A 293 18.00 -29.93 -0.91
C VAL A 293 19.07 -29.86 -2.00
N GLN A 294 19.08 -28.75 -2.75
CA GLN A 294 20.17 -28.39 -3.66
C GLN A 294 21.14 -27.45 -2.93
N LEU A 295 22.37 -27.90 -2.73
CA LEU A 295 23.50 -27.03 -2.41
C LEU A 295 24.38 -26.94 -3.66
N TYR A 296 24.77 -25.73 -4.02
CA TYR A 296 25.50 -25.47 -5.25
C TYR A 296 26.95 -25.94 -5.13
N SER A 297 27.43 -26.69 -6.14
CA SER A 297 28.83 -27.07 -6.28
C SER A 297 29.67 -26.03 -7.03
N ASP A 298 29.02 -25.04 -7.65
CA ASP A 298 29.66 -23.87 -8.22
C ASP A 298 30.07 -22.87 -7.11
N PRO A 299 31.36 -22.50 -6.99
CA PRO A 299 31.83 -21.58 -5.95
C PRO A 299 31.18 -20.19 -5.96
N VAL A 300 30.69 -19.69 -7.11
CA VAL A 300 30.07 -18.36 -7.20
C VAL A 300 28.68 -18.39 -6.56
N THR A 301 27.86 -19.36 -6.91
CA THR A 301 26.48 -19.52 -6.41
C THR A 301 26.48 -20.00 -4.95
N ASP A 302 27.44 -20.86 -4.56
CA ASP A 302 27.71 -21.25 -3.17
C ASP A 302 28.10 -20.04 -2.30
N GLY A 303 29.03 -19.20 -2.79
CA GLY A 303 29.40 -17.95 -2.12
C GLY A 303 28.23 -16.96 -2.00
N ALA A 304 27.38 -16.86 -3.02
CA ALA A 304 26.18 -16.03 -2.99
C ALA A 304 25.16 -16.51 -1.94
N LEU A 305 24.91 -17.83 -1.86
CA LEU A 305 24.04 -18.43 -0.84
C LEU A 305 24.57 -18.18 0.59
N LYS A 306 25.89 -18.33 0.80
CA LYS A 306 26.54 -18.03 2.09
C LYS A 306 26.39 -16.56 2.49
N ASN A 307 26.56 -15.65 1.54
CA ASN A 307 26.32 -14.22 1.77
C ASN A 307 24.85 -13.96 2.14
N GLN A 308 23.89 -14.53 1.40
CA GLN A 308 22.46 -14.39 1.67
C GLN A 308 22.09 -14.86 3.09
N VAL A 309 22.61 -16.01 3.54
CA VAL A 309 22.38 -16.50 4.92
C VAL A 309 23.00 -15.57 5.97
N ARG A 310 24.25 -15.13 5.78
CA ARG A 310 24.89 -14.15 6.70
C ARG A 310 24.05 -12.88 6.80
N CYS A 311 23.61 -12.35 5.66
CA CYS A 311 22.87 -11.10 5.58
C CYS A 311 21.43 -11.19 6.07
N ALA A 312 20.81 -12.38 6.04
CA ALA A 312 19.56 -12.62 6.76
C ALA A 312 19.75 -12.45 8.28
N TYR A 313 20.82 -12.99 8.87
CA TYR A 313 21.12 -12.78 10.30
C TYR A 313 21.50 -11.34 10.63
N VAL A 314 22.26 -10.65 9.77
CA VAL A 314 22.57 -9.21 9.93
C VAL A 314 21.29 -8.36 9.87
N LYS A 315 20.37 -8.62 8.91
CA LYS A 315 19.07 -7.93 8.85
C LYS A 315 18.25 -8.21 10.12
N SER A 316 18.15 -9.46 10.57
CA SER A 316 17.40 -9.82 11.78
C SER A 316 17.98 -9.19 13.04
N ALA A 317 19.32 -9.15 13.19
CA ALA A 317 19.98 -8.46 14.30
C ALA A 317 19.64 -6.97 14.31
N ASN A 318 19.74 -6.30 13.14
CA ASN A 318 19.34 -4.90 12.99
C ASN A 318 17.85 -4.68 13.29
N THR A 319 16.97 -5.57 12.85
CA THR A 319 15.53 -5.49 13.15
C THR A 319 15.26 -5.60 14.65
N ALA A 320 15.86 -6.55 15.35
CA ALA A 320 15.70 -6.73 16.79
C ALA A 320 16.29 -5.56 17.59
N ALA A 321 17.45 -5.04 17.16
CA ALA A 321 18.12 -3.89 17.75
C ALA A 321 17.30 -2.60 17.64
N VAL A 322 16.77 -2.28 16.45
CA VAL A 322 16.13 -0.99 16.15
C VAL A 322 14.63 -1.00 16.45
N PHE A 323 13.92 -2.09 16.18
CA PHE A 323 12.45 -2.16 16.26
C PHE A 323 11.93 -3.09 17.36
N GLY A 324 12.80 -3.52 18.28
CA GLY A 324 12.43 -4.44 19.37
C GLY A 324 11.38 -3.93 20.37
N ASN A 325 10.86 -2.71 20.23
CA ASN A 325 9.65 -2.27 20.93
C ASN A 325 8.44 -2.28 19.96
N PRO A 326 7.54 -3.28 20.03
CA PRO A 326 6.38 -3.37 19.13
C PRO A 326 5.45 -2.14 19.20
N ALA A 327 5.38 -1.46 20.34
CA ALA A 327 4.53 -0.27 20.50
C ALA A 327 4.95 0.91 19.59
N ALA A 328 6.16 0.90 19.01
CA ALA A 328 6.56 1.88 18.00
C ALA A 328 5.79 1.73 16.66
N LEU A 329 5.20 0.55 16.41
CA LEU A 329 4.42 0.22 15.21
C LEU A 329 2.90 0.23 15.47
N ASP A 330 2.47 0.40 16.72
CA ASP A 330 1.07 0.33 17.12
C ASP A 330 0.37 1.69 16.93
N PRO A 331 -0.56 1.84 15.96
CA PRO A 331 -1.28 3.10 15.77
C PRO A 331 -2.23 3.45 16.93
N THR A 332 -2.57 2.49 17.80
CA THR A 332 -3.41 2.74 18.99
C THR A 332 -2.63 3.37 20.14
N GLN A 333 -1.29 3.38 20.09
CA GLN A 333 -0.42 3.98 21.09
C GLN A 333 0.21 5.30 20.61
N ASP A 334 0.01 5.69 19.35
CA ASP A 334 0.63 6.88 18.77
C ASP A 334 -0.09 8.18 19.17
N PRO A 335 0.58 9.11 19.88
CA PRO A 335 -0.06 10.35 20.34
C PRO A 335 -0.42 11.33 19.22
N ASN A 336 0.11 11.18 18.01
CA ASN A 336 -0.30 11.96 16.84
C ASN A 336 -1.58 11.40 16.20
N ILE A 337 -1.87 10.10 16.37
CA ILE A 337 -3.08 9.43 15.86
C ILE A 337 -4.21 9.51 16.89
N VAL A 338 -4.00 9.01 18.11
CA VAL A 338 -5.03 8.88 19.16
C VAL A 338 -4.94 9.93 20.27
N GLY A 339 -3.85 10.71 20.31
CA GLY A 339 -3.60 11.68 21.37
C GLY A 339 -4.01 13.12 21.03
N GLY A 340 -3.75 14.00 22.00
CA GLY A 340 -4.07 15.43 21.92
C GLY A 340 -5.55 15.75 22.16
N THR A 341 -5.90 17.03 22.00
CA THR A 341 -7.29 17.53 22.10
C THR A 341 -8.08 17.32 20.81
N THR A 342 -7.40 17.05 19.70
CA THR A 342 -7.96 16.79 18.37
C THR A 342 -7.29 15.55 17.74
N PRO A 343 -7.57 14.35 18.25
CA PRO A 343 -7.03 13.11 17.70
C PRO A 343 -7.53 12.88 16.27
N ILE A 344 -6.72 12.19 15.44
CA ILE A 344 -7.14 11.75 14.10
C ILE A 344 -8.19 10.64 14.26
N PHE A 345 -7.97 9.70 15.18
CA PHE A 345 -8.89 8.63 15.51
C PHE A 345 -9.03 8.48 17.03
N THR A 346 -10.26 8.34 17.50
CA THR A 346 -10.59 8.00 18.88
C THR A 346 -10.48 6.50 19.12
N ALA A 347 -10.38 6.05 20.38
CA ALA A 347 -10.42 4.62 20.71
C ALA A 347 -11.70 3.92 20.19
N SER A 348 -12.82 4.65 20.11
CA SER A 348 -14.07 4.18 19.50
C SER A 348 -14.01 4.07 17.97
N ASP A 349 -13.23 4.90 17.27
CA ASP A 349 -13.07 4.79 15.81
C ASP A 349 -12.38 3.47 15.43
N PHE A 350 -11.51 2.92 16.29
CA PHE A 350 -10.88 1.61 16.07
C PHE A 350 -11.84 0.40 16.19
N MET A 351 -13.11 0.60 16.53
CA MET A 351 -14.15 -0.44 16.34
C MET A 351 -14.47 -0.68 14.85
N ASP A 352 -14.03 0.22 13.97
CA ASP A 352 -14.25 0.16 12.54
C ASP A 352 -13.01 -0.42 11.81
N ASN A 353 -13.24 -1.45 11.00
CA ASN A 353 -12.18 -2.20 10.30
C ASN A 353 -11.41 -1.34 9.29
N ASP A 354 -12.06 -0.38 8.64
CA ASP A 354 -11.39 0.52 7.70
C ASP A 354 -10.46 1.50 8.43
N VAL A 355 -10.79 1.87 9.69
CA VAL A 355 -9.91 2.66 10.56
C VAL A 355 -8.71 1.82 11.00
N GLN A 356 -8.92 0.57 11.42
CA GLN A 356 -7.84 -0.34 11.78
C GLN A 356 -6.84 -0.55 10.64
N LYS A 357 -7.35 -0.87 9.44
CA LYS A 357 -6.59 -0.97 8.19
C LYS A 357 -5.82 0.33 7.90
N THR A 358 -6.54 1.46 7.82
CA THR A 358 -5.97 2.75 7.45
C THR A 358 -4.89 3.18 8.42
N ALA A 359 -5.18 3.19 9.72
CA ALA A 359 -4.24 3.69 10.73
C ALA A 359 -2.95 2.84 10.78
N SER A 360 -3.06 1.53 10.60
CA SER A 360 -1.90 0.62 10.59
C SER A 360 -1.00 0.84 9.37
N VAL A 361 -1.57 0.87 8.16
CA VAL A 361 -0.79 1.10 6.92
C VAL A 361 -0.24 2.53 6.87
N MET A 362 -1.02 3.53 7.28
CA MET A 362 -0.62 4.93 7.43
C MET A 362 0.61 5.08 8.35
N LYS A 363 0.55 4.49 9.54
CA LYS A 363 1.63 4.47 10.54
C LYS A 363 2.90 3.83 9.95
N LEU A 364 2.78 2.64 9.36
CA LEU A 364 3.92 1.92 8.79
C LEU A 364 4.60 2.70 7.66
N VAL A 365 3.83 3.30 6.74
CA VAL A 365 4.38 3.96 5.54
C VAL A 365 4.96 5.35 5.85
N LEU A 366 4.31 6.15 6.71
CA LEU A 366 4.77 7.53 6.96
C LEU A 366 5.96 7.61 7.93
N ASP A 367 6.08 6.69 8.88
CA ASP A 367 7.28 6.57 9.70
C ASP A 367 8.48 5.96 8.93
N GLY A 368 8.20 5.29 7.80
CA GLY A 368 9.21 4.65 6.95
C GLY A 368 9.52 3.19 7.35
N PHE A 369 8.67 2.53 8.12
CA PHE A 369 8.74 1.08 8.33
C PHE A 369 8.39 0.29 7.05
N ALA A 370 7.45 0.81 6.26
CA ALA A 370 7.09 0.37 4.92
C ALA A 370 7.42 1.45 3.87
N GLY A 371 7.78 1.05 2.64
CA GLY A 371 8.06 2.00 1.55
C GLY A 371 6.78 2.50 0.87
N ALA A 372 5.84 1.59 0.63
CA ALA A 372 4.50 1.90 0.13
C ALA A 372 3.45 0.96 0.72
N GLY A 373 2.18 1.38 0.68
CA GLY A 373 1.05 0.62 1.24
C GLY A 373 -0.22 0.69 0.40
N THR A 374 -1.01 -0.40 0.36
CA THR A 374 -2.36 -0.41 -0.21
C THR A 374 -3.41 -0.59 0.88
N ILE A 375 -4.42 0.27 0.88
CA ILE A 375 -5.60 0.19 1.75
C ILE A 375 -6.81 -0.09 0.86
N THR A 376 -7.36 -1.30 0.95
CA THR A 376 -8.64 -1.65 0.32
C THR A 376 -9.79 -1.29 1.24
N LEU A 377 -10.76 -0.58 0.70
CA LEU A 377 -12.04 -0.30 1.32
C LEU A 377 -13.15 -1.02 0.54
N GLY A 378 -14.24 -1.44 1.20
CA GLY A 378 -15.46 -1.95 0.55
C GLY A 378 -16.59 -0.92 0.55
N GLY A 379 -16.92 -0.31 -0.60
CA GLY A 379 -17.43 1.08 -0.67
C GLY A 379 -16.84 1.93 -1.95
N TYR A 380 -17.83 1.30 -2.75
CA TYR A 380 -18.05 1.21 -4.22
C TYR A 380 -19.06 0.11 -4.56
N ASP A 381 -19.42 -0.01 -5.83
CA ASP A 381 -20.57 -0.77 -6.33
C ASP A 381 -21.92 -0.31 -5.74
N TYR A 382 -22.09 1.01 -5.62
CA TYR A 382 -23.27 1.65 -5.02
C TYR A 382 -24.32 2.10 -6.04
N HIS A 383 -24.53 1.34 -7.11
CA HIS A 383 -25.56 1.61 -8.13
C HIS A 383 -26.97 1.13 -7.70
N ASP A 384 -27.38 1.43 -6.47
CA ASP A 384 -28.65 0.98 -5.87
C ASP A 384 -29.87 1.85 -6.25
N GLY A 385 -29.73 2.73 -7.24
CA GLY A 385 -30.72 3.72 -7.64
C GLY A 385 -30.68 5.01 -6.82
N THR A 386 -30.05 5.01 -5.63
CA THR A 386 -29.94 6.17 -4.74
C THR A 386 -28.66 6.95 -4.98
N ARG A 387 -28.52 8.07 -4.28
CA ARG A 387 -27.25 8.78 -4.11
C ARG A 387 -26.67 8.61 -2.70
N ALA A 388 -27.54 8.47 -1.70
CA ALA A 388 -27.16 8.44 -0.28
C ALA A 388 -26.10 7.38 0.07
N THR A 389 -26.23 6.15 -0.45
CA THR A 389 -25.25 5.07 -0.24
C THR A 389 -23.86 5.46 -0.77
N GLY A 390 -23.82 6.11 -1.94
CA GLY A 390 -22.58 6.60 -2.54
C GLY A 390 -21.95 7.76 -1.78
N GLU A 391 -22.74 8.75 -1.36
CA GLU A 391 -22.26 9.88 -0.53
C GLU A 391 -21.65 9.40 0.80
N GLY A 392 -22.31 8.48 1.49
CA GLY A 392 -21.82 7.96 2.77
C GLY A 392 -20.50 7.21 2.65
N ARG A 393 -20.39 6.33 1.64
CA ARG A 393 -19.17 5.57 1.35
C ARG A 393 -18.03 6.48 0.86
N ASN A 394 -18.28 7.38 -0.10
CA ASN A 394 -17.27 8.35 -0.55
C ASN A 394 -16.78 9.25 0.61
N PHE A 395 -17.67 9.67 1.50
CA PHE A 395 -17.29 10.44 2.71
C PHE A 395 -16.36 9.63 3.62
N LYS A 396 -16.65 8.35 3.85
CA LYS A 396 -15.79 7.42 4.61
C LYS A 396 -14.41 7.26 3.96
N ALA A 397 -14.33 7.02 2.65
CA ALA A 397 -13.06 6.99 1.93
C ALA A 397 -12.28 8.31 2.07
N GLY A 398 -12.97 9.44 1.96
CA GLY A 398 -12.43 10.77 2.22
C GLY A 398 -11.85 10.93 3.63
N GLN A 399 -12.52 10.42 4.67
CA GLN A 399 -12.00 10.43 6.04
C GLN A 399 -10.68 9.66 6.16
N MET A 400 -10.56 8.51 5.49
CA MET A 400 -9.33 7.71 5.54
C MET A 400 -8.17 8.42 4.82
N ILE A 401 -8.44 9.05 3.67
CA ILE A 401 -7.46 9.89 2.95
C ILE A 401 -7.06 11.11 3.81
N GLY A 402 -8.03 11.77 4.46
CA GLY A 402 -7.77 12.92 5.34
C GLY A 402 -6.95 12.57 6.58
N ALA A 403 -7.13 11.37 7.13
CA ALA A 403 -6.31 10.87 8.23
C ALA A 403 -4.84 10.69 7.81
N VAL A 404 -4.59 10.13 6.63
CA VAL A 404 -3.23 9.99 6.06
C VAL A 404 -2.55 11.36 5.88
N LEU A 405 -3.27 12.32 5.31
CA LEU A 405 -2.75 13.69 5.11
C LEU A 405 -2.44 14.38 6.44
N GLU A 406 -3.33 14.26 7.44
CA GLU A 406 -3.16 14.85 8.77
C GLU A 406 -2.01 14.21 9.54
N TYR A 407 -1.87 12.88 9.49
CA TYR A 407 -0.73 12.20 10.13
C TYR A 407 0.59 12.60 9.44
N ALA A 408 0.62 12.66 8.10
CA ALA A 408 1.79 13.14 7.34
C ALA A 408 2.18 14.58 7.72
N GLN A 409 1.21 15.46 8.00
CA GLN A 409 1.47 16.78 8.57
C GLN A 409 2.12 16.67 9.95
N ARG A 410 1.53 15.90 10.88
CA ARG A 410 1.98 15.78 12.28
C ARG A 410 3.38 15.18 12.42
N VAL A 411 3.73 14.18 11.59
CA VAL A 411 5.10 13.62 11.55
C VAL A 411 6.07 14.37 10.61
N GLY A 412 5.62 15.44 9.94
CA GLY A 412 6.47 16.28 9.09
C GLY A 412 7.00 15.57 7.83
N LYS A 413 6.19 14.70 7.21
CA LYS A 413 6.59 13.86 6.07
C LYS A 413 5.81 14.24 4.80
N PRO A 414 6.44 14.26 3.61
CA PRO A 414 5.71 14.32 2.35
C PRO A 414 5.08 12.95 2.04
N VAL A 415 3.98 12.93 1.27
CA VAL A 415 3.32 11.69 0.84
C VAL A 415 2.61 11.87 -0.50
N MET A 416 2.59 10.83 -1.31
CA MET A 416 1.71 10.71 -2.47
C MET A 416 0.61 9.69 -2.17
N ILE A 417 -0.65 10.08 -2.33
CA ILE A 417 -1.82 9.23 -2.15
C ILE A 417 -2.48 9.02 -3.50
N TYR A 418 -2.61 7.79 -3.97
CA TYR A 418 -3.31 7.43 -5.21
C TYR A 418 -4.66 6.79 -4.89
N VAL A 419 -5.73 7.23 -5.58
CA VAL A 419 -7.11 6.79 -5.32
C VAL A 419 -7.74 6.34 -6.62
N PHE A 420 -8.22 5.10 -6.63
CA PHE A 420 -8.77 4.42 -7.80
C PHE A 420 -9.87 3.42 -7.40
N SER A 421 -10.68 3.04 -8.37
CA SER A 421 -11.69 2.00 -8.29
C SER A 421 -11.58 1.06 -9.48
N ASP A 422 -12.03 -0.18 -9.36
CA ASP A 422 -11.97 -1.16 -10.46
C ASP A 422 -13.03 -0.90 -11.55
N GLY A 423 -14.14 -0.23 -11.21
CA GLY A 423 -15.15 0.27 -12.15
C GLY A 423 -15.52 1.74 -11.92
N SER A 424 -16.52 2.25 -12.64
CA SER A 424 -17.15 3.54 -12.37
C SER A 424 -18.62 3.55 -12.78
N LEU A 425 -19.41 4.51 -12.28
CA LEU A 425 -20.88 4.47 -12.32
C LEU A 425 -21.50 5.63 -13.11
N THR A 426 -22.56 5.34 -13.87
CA THR A 426 -23.41 6.37 -14.50
C THR A 426 -24.61 6.72 -13.63
N SER A 427 -25.06 7.97 -13.74
CA SER A 427 -26.24 8.43 -13.02
C SER A 427 -27.56 7.92 -13.60
N THR A 428 -28.58 7.81 -12.75
CA THR A 428 -30.01 7.61 -13.10
C THR A 428 -30.64 8.81 -13.81
N GLY A 429 -30.02 9.99 -13.73
CA GLY A 429 -30.66 11.26 -14.11
C GLY A 429 -31.75 11.74 -13.14
N MET A 430 -32.03 11.00 -12.07
CA MET A 430 -33.07 11.31 -11.07
C MET A 430 -32.45 11.87 -9.80
N VAL A 431 -33.01 12.97 -9.30
CA VAL A 431 -32.57 13.65 -8.07
C VAL A 431 -32.95 12.82 -6.83
N ASP A 432 -31.96 12.51 -5.99
CA ASP A 432 -32.17 12.00 -4.63
C ASP A 432 -32.26 13.20 -3.67
N SER A 433 -33.51 13.58 -3.35
CA SER A 433 -33.83 14.71 -2.47
C SER A 433 -33.71 14.39 -0.97
N SER A 434 -33.24 13.19 -0.60
CA SER A 434 -32.98 12.86 0.80
C SER A 434 -31.79 13.65 1.37
N THR A 435 -31.71 13.78 2.69
CA THR A 435 -30.57 14.41 3.38
C THR A 435 -29.24 13.72 3.06
N GLY A 436 -29.27 12.42 2.77
CA GLY A 436 -28.11 11.63 2.35
C GLY A 436 -27.76 11.81 0.87
N GLY A 437 -28.76 11.95 -0.01
CA GLY A 437 -28.58 12.21 -1.44
C GLY A 437 -28.21 13.64 -1.80
N ARG A 438 -28.51 14.59 -0.89
CA ARG A 438 -28.09 16.00 -0.95
C ARG A 438 -28.58 16.77 -2.18
N GLY A 439 -29.65 16.28 -2.81
CA GLY A 439 -30.20 16.85 -4.04
C GLY A 439 -29.38 16.55 -5.30
N LYS A 440 -28.32 15.73 -5.21
CA LYS A 440 -27.57 15.24 -6.38
C LYS A 440 -28.33 14.10 -7.07
N LEU A 441 -27.82 13.64 -8.21
CA LEU A 441 -28.46 12.57 -8.98
C LEU A 441 -27.98 11.19 -8.49
N GLY A 442 -28.88 10.20 -8.44
CA GLY A 442 -28.60 8.82 -8.02
C GLY A 442 -27.78 8.01 -9.05
N TRP A 443 -27.36 6.80 -8.67
CA TRP A 443 -26.52 5.91 -9.47
C TRP A 443 -27.29 4.70 -10.01
N GLN A 444 -27.15 4.38 -11.31
CA GLN A 444 -27.98 3.37 -11.99
C GLN A 444 -27.27 2.07 -12.39
N GLY A 445 -25.98 2.14 -12.67
CA GLY A 445 -25.18 1.00 -13.12
C GLY A 445 -23.81 1.45 -13.63
N ASP A 446 -23.01 0.49 -14.07
CA ASP A 446 -21.61 0.75 -14.41
C ASP A 446 -21.43 1.42 -15.78
N ASN A 447 -20.40 2.23 -15.91
CA ASN A 447 -20.04 2.90 -17.14
C ASN A 447 -18.52 3.21 -17.23
N SER A 448 -17.82 2.37 -17.99
CA SER A 448 -16.37 2.50 -18.23
C SER A 448 -15.96 3.84 -18.86
N SER A 449 -16.87 4.47 -19.60
CA SER A 449 -16.61 5.78 -20.24
C SER A 449 -16.61 6.95 -19.25
N VAL A 450 -16.97 6.77 -17.97
CA VAL A 450 -16.89 7.81 -16.94
C VAL A 450 -15.84 7.54 -15.87
N ALA A 451 -15.07 6.46 -16.00
CA ALA A 451 -13.99 6.15 -15.09
C ALA A 451 -12.88 7.22 -15.14
N SER A 452 -12.21 7.37 -14.01
CA SER A 452 -11.04 8.22 -13.80
C SER A 452 -10.45 7.89 -12.44
N THR A 453 -9.17 8.19 -12.26
CA THR A 453 -8.49 8.06 -10.96
C THR A 453 -7.85 9.40 -10.62
N PHE A 454 -7.51 9.64 -9.35
CA PHE A 454 -6.76 10.84 -8.98
C PHE A 454 -5.66 10.51 -7.99
N PHE A 455 -4.71 11.44 -7.86
CA PHE A 455 -3.73 11.37 -6.78
C PHE A 455 -3.58 12.73 -6.11
N LEU A 456 -3.32 12.69 -4.82
CA LEU A 456 -2.95 13.83 -3.99
C LEU A 456 -1.46 13.75 -3.67
N ALA A 457 -0.82 14.90 -3.57
CA ALA A 457 0.53 15.05 -3.06
C ALA A 457 0.49 16.03 -1.89
N TYR A 458 1.03 15.63 -0.75
CA TYR A 458 1.25 16.49 0.40
C TYR A 458 2.74 16.76 0.58
N SER A 459 3.09 17.99 0.94
CA SER A 459 4.45 18.35 1.35
C SER A 459 4.43 19.29 2.56
N PRO A 460 5.20 18.97 3.63
CA PRO A 460 5.35 19.86 4.78
C PRO A 460 6.12 21.15 4.46
N LYS A 461 6.76 21.22 3.27
CA LYS A 461 7.43 22.43 2.76
C LYS A 461 6.46 23.42 2.09
N GLY A 462 5.16 23.09 2.04
CA GLY A 462 4.13 23.87 1.35
C GLY A 462 3.61 23.19 0.07
N ARG A 463 2.53 23.74 -0.49
CA ARG A 463 1.75 23.14 -1.59
C ARG A 463 2.64 22.68 -2.77
N PRO A 464 2.57 21.41 -3.21
CA PRO A 464 3.25 20.94 -4.42
C PRO A 464 2.87 21.77 -5.65
N GLN A 465 3.89 22.16 -6.43
CA GLN A 465 3.74 23.07 -7.57
C GLN A 465 3.55 22.30 -8.87
N LEU A 466 2.60 22.73 -9.70
CA LEU A 466 2.33 22.11 -10.99
C LEU A 466 3.40 22.50 -12.02
N ARG A 467 4.03 21.50 -12.64
CA ARG A 467 5.14 21.66 -13.60
C ARG A 467 4.71 22.38 -14.87
N ASN A 468 3.48 22.11 -15.33
CA ASN A 468 2.92 22.62 -16.58
C ASN A 468 1.73 23.59 -16.32
N GLY A 469 1.71 24.25 -15.16
CA GLY A 469 0.57 25.09 -14.72
C GLY A 469 -0.72 24.29 -14.49
N THR A 470 -1.85 24.98 -14.40
CA THR A 470 -3.18 24.39 -14.14
C THR A 470 -3.62 23.37 -15.20
N ALA A 471 -3.16 23.50 -16.44
CA ALA A 471 -3.40 22.51 -17.48
C ALA A 471 -2.79 21.14 -17.14
N GLY A 472 -1.65 21.10 -16.43
CA GLY A 472 -1.03 19.87 -15.94
C GLY A 472 -1.76 19.18 -14.79
N GLN A 473 -2.86 19.76 -14.28
CA GLN A 473 -3.64 19.21 -13.18
C GLN A 473 -4.66 18.14 -13.62
N GLN A 474 -4.90 18.02 -14.92
CA GLN A 474 -5.74 16.99 -15.52
C GLN A 474 -4.96 16.30 -16.65
N ILE A 475 -4.71 15.01 -16.52
CA ILE A 475 -4.01 14.19 -17.52
C ILE A 475 -5.06 13.48 -18.37
N GLY A 476 -5.09 13.78 -19.67
CA GLY A 476 -6.20 13.43 -20.56
C GLY A 476 -7.38 14.41 -20.43
N TYR A 477 -8.51 14.10 -21.07
CA TYR A 477 -9.73 14.91 -20.96
C TYR A 477 -11.01 14.15 -21.29
N PHE A 478 -12.13 14.74 -20.88
CA PHE A 478 -13.48 14.30 -21.20
C PHE A 478 -14.03 15.01 -22.45
N GLY A 479 -15.00 14.41 -23.12
CA GLY A 479 -15.88 15.08 -24.07
C GLY A 479 -16.91 15.94 -23.34
N SER A 480 -17.55 16.86 -24.06
CA SER A 480 -18.60 17.71 -23.49
C SER A 480 -19.83 16.92 -23.00
N ASP A 481 -19.99 15.69 -23.47
CA ASP A 481 -20.97 14.67 -23.07
C ASP A 481 -20.64 13.94 -21.76
N GLY A 482 -19.46 14.19 -21.17
CA GLY A 482 -19.00 13.47 -19.98
C GLY A 482 -18.49 12.06 -20.26
N SER A 483 -17.97 11.76 -21.45
CA SER A 483 -17.19 10.53 -21.71
C SER A 483 -15.69 10.80 -21.76
N VAL A 484 -14.84 9.91 -21.23
CA VAL A 484 -13.38 9.98 -21.41
C VAL A 484 -13.04 9.91 -22.90
N VAL A 485 -12.22 10.84 -23.40
CA VAL A 485 -11.71 10.78 -24.78
C VAL A 485 -10.51 9.84 -24.80
N SER A 486 -10.71 8.64 -25.36
CA SER A 486 -9.74 7.53 -25.37
C SER A 486 -8.41 7.83 -26.09
N THR A 487 -8.35 8.90 -26.89
CA THR A 487 -7.14 9.41 -27.57
C THR A 487 -6.46 10.58 -26.84
N SER A 488 -7.00 11.04 -25.70
CA SER A 488 -6.51 12.23 -24.99
C SER A 488 -5.16 12.04 -24.25
N SER A 489 -4.83 10.80 -23.87
CA SER A 489 -3.54 10.41 -23.31
C SER A 489 -3.35 8.89 -23.43
N PRO A 490 -2.13 8.33 -23.23
CA PRO A 490 -1.94 6.88 -23.12
C PRO A 490 -2.79 6.26 -22.00
N ALA A 491 -2.85 6.91 -20.83
CA ALA A 491 -3.67 6.48 -19.71
C ALA A 491 -5.18 6.45 -20.03
N ALA A 492 -5.65 7.16 -21.05
CA ALA A 492 -7.07 7.25 -21.39
C ALA A 492 -7.69 5.93 -21.86
N ASN A 493 -6.89 5.01 -22.43
CA ASN A 493 -7.40 3.78 -23.04
C ASN A 493 -6.79 2.46 -22.51
N ALA A 494 -5.73 2.52 -21.68
CA ALA A 494 -5.08 1.32 -21.15
C ALA A 494 -4.70 1.47 -19.68
N VAL A 495 -5.27 0.63 -18.81
CA VAL A 495 -4.99 0.64 -17.35
C VAL A 495 -3.51 0.38 -17.03
N ASN A 496 -2.82 -0.43 -17.84
CA ASN A 496 -1.35 -0.59 -17.73
C ASN A 496 -0.58 0.73 -17.98
N GLN A 497 -1.07 1.59 -18.88
CA GLN A 497 -0.47 2.90 -19.15
C GLN A 497 -0.88 3.93 -18.09
N LEU A 498 -2.09 3.83 -17.53
CA LEU A 498 -2.48 4.58 -16.33
C LEU A 498 -1.50 4.33 -15.17
N VAL A 499 -1.20 3.07 -14.84
CA VAL A 499 -0.20 2.74 -13.80
C VAL A 499 1.19 3.31 -14.14
N GLN A 500 1.62 3.22 -15.40
CA GLN A 500 2.87 3.86 -15.85
C GLN A 500 2.85 5.38 -15.62
N VAL A 501 1.73 6.08 -15.82
CA VAL A 501 1.59 7.52 -15.53
C VAL A 501 1.64 7.80 -14.02
N VAL A 502 1.06 6.95 -13.17
CA VAL A 502 1.13 7.10 -11.70
C VAL A 502 2.59 6.97 -11.23
N ILE A 503 3.32 5.96 -11.71
CA ILE A 503 4.74 5.75 -11.39
C ILE A 503 5.61 6.90 -11.92
N LEU A 504 5.32 7.42 -13.12
CA LEU A 504 5.99 8.59 -13.67
C LEU A 504 5.78 9.84 -12.79
N ASN A 505 4.56 10.06 -12.28
CA ASN A 505 4.27 11.19 -11.39
C ASN A 505 4.94 11.03 -10.02
N TYR A 506 5.01 9.80 -9.49
CA TYR A 506 5.81 9.48 -8.31
C TYR A 506 7.29 9.85 -8.51
N MET A 507 7.89 9.43 -9.63
CA MET A 507 9.26 9.81 -9.99
C MET A 507 9.41 11.32 -10.25
N GLY A 508 8.38 12.01 -10.75
CA GLY A 508 8.35 13.47 -10.85
C GLY A 508 8.40 14.19 -9.50
N LEU A 509 7.68 13.68 -8.50
CA LEU A 509 7.74 14.17 -7.11
C LEU A 509 9.11 13.90 -6.44
N LEU A 510 9.82 12.85 -6.86
CA LEU A 510 11.23 12.59 -6.52
C LEU A 510 12.24 13.45 -7.32
N GLY A 511 11.87 13.92 -8.50
CA GLY A 511 12.78 14.50 -9.49
C GLY A 511 13.69 13.47 -10.17
N THR A 512 13.25 12.22 -10.26
CA THR A 512 13.91 11.10 -10.95
C THR A 512 13.23 10.73 -12.27
N ASP A 513 12.19 11.47 -12.71
CA ASP A 513 11.37 11.23 -13.91
C ASP A 513 12.18 11.00 -15.19
N LEU A 514 13.33 11.66 -15.33
CA LEU A 514 14.25 11.47 -16.47
C LEU A 514 14.83 10.04 -16.57
N GLN A 515 14.83 9.27 -15.48
CA GLN A 515 15.27 7.87 -15.45
C GLN A 515 14.16 6.87 -15.83
N PHE A 516 12.91 7.32 -15.95
CA PHE A 516 11.75 6.46 -16.21
C PHE A 516 11.91 5.57 -17.46
N PRO A 517 12.41 6.05 -18.63
CA PRO A 517 12.63 5.19 -19.80
C PRO A 517 13.68 4.09 -19.59
N THR A 518 14.65 4.31 -18.71
CA THR A 518 15.72 3.33 -18.41
C THR A 518 15.22 2.28 -17.41
N LEU A 519 14.48 2.72 -16.39
CA LEU A 519 13.95 1.87 -15.34
C LEU A 519 12.74 1.04 -15.80
N PHE A 520 11.94 1.59 -16.70
CA PHE A 520 10.79 0.97 -17.34
C PHE A 520 10.98 0.94 -18.86
N SER A 521 11.98 0.17 -19.33
CA SER A 521 12.31 0.02 -20.75
C SER A 521 11.16 -0.52 -21.63
N THR A 522 10.16 -1.14 -21.01
CA THR A 522 8.90 -1.60 -21.65
C THR A 522 7.75 -0.60 -21.52
N GLN A 523 8.01 0.65 -21.14
CA GLN A 523 7.00 1.71 -21.09
C GLN A 523 6.42 2.04 -22.47
N SER A 524 5.16 2.47 -22.48
CA SER A 524 4.42 2.79 -23.72
C SER A 524 3.70 4.15 -23.65
N LEU A 525 4.23 5.07 -22.83
CA LEU A 525 3.79 6.46 -22.71
C LEU A 525 4.37 7.38 -23.79
N GLY A 526 5.43 6.96 -24.47
CA GLY A 526 6.02 7.64 -25.62
C GLY A 526 7.42 8.21 -25.38
N SER A 527 7.72 9.34 -26.02
CA SER A 527 9.01 10.04 -25.95
C SER A 527 9.20 10.82 -24.65
N ALA A 528 10.43 11.25 -24.35
CA ALA A 528 10.72 12.10 -23.19
C ALA A 528 9.90 13.41 -23.16
N SER A 529 9.54 13.98 -24.33
CA SER A 529 8.64 15.14 -24.41
C SER A 529 7.20 14.81 -24.05
N ALA A 530 6.71 13.61 -24.36
CA ALA A 530 5.40 13.14 -23.92
C ALA A 530 5.38 12.91 -22.39
N LEU A 531 6.42 12.29 -21.83
CA LEU A 531 6.57 12.08 -20.38
C LEU A 531 6.52 13.40 -19.59
N ALA A 532 7.18 14.45 -20.09
CA ALA A 532 7.16 15.77 -19.47
C ALA A 532 5.74 16.39 -19.45
N GLY A 533 4.89 16.10 -20.44
CA GLY A 533 3.48 16.50 -20.46
C GLY A 533 2.57 15.67 -19.54
N LEU A 534 2.94 14.42 -19.28
CA LEU A 534 2.22 13.49 -18.38
C LEU A 534 2.63 13.62 -16.89
N THR A 535 3.64 14.46 -16.59
CA THR A 535 4.11 14.71 -15.22
C THR A 535 3.50 16.00 -14.68
N ALA A 536 2.52 15.90 -13.78
CA ALA A 536 1.76 17.02 -13.25
C ALA A 536 2.59 17.96 -12.35
N PHE A 537 3.46 17.40 -11.51
CA PHE A 537 4.13 18.13 -10.42
C PHE A 537 5.64 18.27 -10.61
N ALA A 538 6.18 19.32 -10.00
CA ALA A 538 7.61 19.45 -9.71
C ALA A 538 8.00 18.63 -8.45
N ARG A 539 9.29 18.36 -8.31
CA ARG A 539 9.90 17.65 -7.17
C ARG A 539 9.55 18.31 -5.82
N ILE A 540 9.28 17.48 -4.79
CA ILE A 540 8.97 17.93 -3.42
C ILE A 540 9.96 17.48 -2.34
N VAL A 541 10.71 16.38 -2.54
CA VAL A 541 11.65 15.80 -1.56
C VAL A 541 13.01 16.50 -1.54
#